data_AF-A0A3B0WE64-F1
#
_entry.id   AF-A0A3B0WE64-F1
#
_cell.length_a   1.000
_cell.length_b   1.000
_cell.length_c   1.000
_cell.angle_alpha   90.00
_cell.angle_beta   90.00
_cell.angle_gamma   90.00
#
_symmetry.space_group_name_H-M   'P 1'
#
loop_
_entity.id
_entity.type
_entity.pdbx_description
1 polymer ?
#
loop_
_entity_poly.entity_id
_entity_poly.type
_entity_poly.pdbx_seq_one_letter_code
_entity_poly.pdbx_strand_id
1 'polypeptide(L)'
;MLGVTLGALLLGIPSAWVVSQYEFFGRSVLHWALLLPMAMPAYIIAYTYTGLLEFEGPVQSALRSVFETPMVNLWFPEIRSLGGAVVMFSLVLYPYVYLLARTSFANQSQSVMHASRALGAGPYKTFFKVALPIARPAIIAGLTLALMETLADFGTVQHFGVPTFTTGIYRTWTGFGDTTTTAQLSILLLVFVTVLMAVELWSRKQAKYFTGNNQALNHLLPTLMGRQALLAFTVCFVPILFGFVMPALQLLNWSINVASTELNSDFFSLVWNSFSLAFITALITISLALFFLYVKRIQTSHVIDNSVRMAGLGYAIPGTVIAVAVIIPFAWFDNTLDAWMRENLD
;
A
#
# COMPACT_ATOMS: atom_id res chain seq x y z
N MET A 1 -4.85 8.02 -9.01
CA MET A 1 -5.82 7.01 -8.51
C MET A 1 -6.21 5.99 -9.57
N LEU A 2 -6.89 6.34 -10.67
CA LEU A 2 -7.32 5.35 -11.68
C LEU A 2 -6.18 4.46 -12.21
N GLY A 3 -5.02 5.05 -12.52
CA GLY A 3 -3.84 4.28 -12.93
C GLY A 3 -3.36 3.31 -11.84
N VAL A 4 -3.31 3.76 -10.58
CA VAL A 4 -2.92 2.91 -9.43
C VAL A 4 -3.93 1.80 -9.21
N THR A 5 -5.24 2.07 -9.38
CA THR A 5 -6.28 1.04 -9.36
C THR A 5 -6.00 -0.04 -10.38
N LEU A 6 -5.77 0.34 -11.64
CA LEU A 6 -5.50 -0.62 -12.70
C LEU A 6 -4.22 -1.42 -12.42
N GLY A 7 -3.13 -0.76 -12.02
CA GLY A 7 -1.86 -1.44 -11.72
C GLY A 7 -1.95 -2.37 -10.50
N ALA A 8 -2.55 -1.92 -9.40
CA ALA A 8 -2.73 -2.74 -8.20
C ALA A 8 -3.61 -3.97 -8.46
N LEU A 9 -4.68 -3.83 -9.24
CA LEU A 9 -5.54 -4.96 -9.64
C LEU A 9 -4.80 -5.91 -10.59
N LEU A 10 -4.05 -5.36 -11.57
CA LEU A 10 -3.30 -6.13 -12.56
C LEU A 10 -2.17 -6.95 -11.93
N LEU A 11 -1.50 -6.44 -10.91
CA LEU A 11 -0.44 -7.16 -10.21
C LEU A 11 -1.00 -8.06 -9.10
N GLY A 12 -1.98 -7.56 -8.33
CA GLY A 12 -2.51 -8.25 -7.14
C GLY A 12 -3.40 -9.44 -7.46
N ILE A 13 -4.36 -9.30 -8.38
CA ILE A 13 -5.35 -10.37 -8.66
C ILE A 13 -4.70 -11.61 -9.29
N PRO A 14 -3.89 -11.49 -10.35
CA PRO A 14 -3.29 -12.67 -10.98
C PRO A 14 -2.33 -13.39 -10.03
N SER A 15 -1.50 -12.65 -9.28
CA SER A 15 -0.59 -13.22 -8.29
C SER A 15 -1.34 -13.95 -7.18
N ALA A 16 -2.45 -13.38 -6.70
CA ALA A 16 -3.30 -14.00 -5.69
C ALA A 16 -3.93 -15.30 -6.19
N TRP A 17 -4.47 -15.27 -7.40
CA TRP A 17 -5.11 -16.43 -8.03
C TRP A 17 -4.14 -17.58 -8.29
N VAL A 18 -2.99 -17.28 -8.87
CA VAL A 18 -1.98 -18.30 -9.22
C VAL A 18 -1.46 -18.99 -7.97
N VAL A 19 -1.14 -18.23 -6.93
CA VAL A 19 -0.65 -18.77 -5.65
C VAL A 19 -1.72 -19.53 -4.87
N SER A 20 -3.00 -19.15 -4.97
CA SER A 20 -4.06 -19.85 -4.24
C SER A 20 -4.52 -21.14 -4.92
N GLN A 21 -4.49 -21.20 -6.26
CA GLN A 21 -5.12 -22.29 -7.02
C GLN A 21 -4.17 -23.35 -7.58
N TYR A 22 -2.86 -23.12 -7.59
CA TYR A 22 -1.89 -24.02 -8.24
C TYR A 22 -0.65 -24.26 -7.37
N GLU A 23 -0.08 -25.47 -7.45
CA GLU A 23 1.32 -25.70 -7.05
C GLU A 23 2.23 -25.43 -8.24
N PHE A 24 3.36 -24.75 -8.01
CA PHE A 24 4.40 -24.53 -9.01
C PHE A 24 5.75 -24.27 -8.33
N PHE A 25 6.82 -24.30 -9.11
CA PHE A 25 8.17 -24.07 -8.63
C PHE A 25 8.29 -22.73 -7.88
N GLY A 26 8.88 -22.74 -6.68
CA GLY A 26 9.11 -21.54 -5.87
C GLY A 26 7.90 -20.96 -5.15
N ARG A 27 6.70 -21.57 -5.25
CA ARG A 27 5.48 -21.08 -4.60
C ARG A 27 5.60 -20.90 -3.09
N SER A 28 6.31 -21.81 -2.40
CA SER A 28 6.53 -21.74 -0.95
C SER A 28 7.27 -20.47 -0.53
N VAL A 29 8.04 -19.85 -1.41
CA VAL A 29 8.70 -18.57 -1.17
C VAL A 29 7.85 -17.41 -1.68
N LEU A 30 7.35 -17.54 -2.92
CA LEU A 30 6.63 -16.46 -3.59
C LEU A 30 5.35 -16.04 -2.86
N HIS A 31 4.65 -16.96 -2.18
CA HIS A 31 3.38 -16.63 -1.52
C HIS A 31 3.51 -15.64 -0.35
N TRP A 32 4.66 -15.60 0.33
CA TRP A 32 4.92 -14.60 1.36
C TRP A 32 5.78 -13.46 0.80
N ALA A 33 6.68 -13.75 -0.16
CA ALA A 33 7.52 -12.73 -0.77
C ALA A 33 6.73 -11.68 -1.58
N LEU A 34 5.53 -12.02 -2.09
CA LEU A 34 4.59 -11.05 -2.68
C LEU A 34 4.11 -9.96 -1.71
N LEU A 35 4.37 -10.13 -0.41
CA LEU A 35 4.12 -9.12 0.62
C LEU A 35 5.35 -8.24 0.90
N LEU A 36 6.52 -8.53 0.34
CA LEU A 36 7.73 -7.72 0.58
C LEU A 36 7.64 -6.29 0.01
N PRO A 37 7.05 -6.05 -1.18
CA PRO A 37 7.00 -4.70 -1.73
C PRO A 37 6.31 -3.66 -0.84
N MET A 38 5.28 -4.05 -0.06
CA MET A 38 4.61 -3.12 0.87
C MET A 38 5.48 -2.72 2.07
N ALA A 39 6.61 -3.41 2.31
CA ALA A 39 7.57 -3.01 3.33
C ALA A 39 8.41 -1.81 2.89
N MET A 40 8.46 -1.52 1.58
CA MET A 40 9.14 -0.34 1.05
C MET A 40 8.20 0.85 1.04
N PRO A 41 8.56 1.98 1.67
CA PRO A 41 7.83 3.22 1.46
C PRO A 41 7.83 3.61 -0.02
N ALA A 42 6.68 4.09 -0.53
CA ALA A 42 6.55 4.45 -1.95
C ALA A 42 7.57 5.51 -2.38
N TYR A 43 7.87 6.48 -1.51
CA TYR A 43 8.85 7.52 -1.80
C TYR A 43 10.27 6.96 -1.95
N ILE A 44 10.65 5.96 -1.14
CA ILE A 44 11.97 5.30 -1.24
C ILE A 44 12.10 4.62 -2.59
N ILE A 45 11.05 3.92 -3.02
CA ILE A 45 11.02 3.30 -4.36
C ILE A 45 11.12 4.37 -5.45
N ALA A 46 10.46 5.51 -5.28
CA ALA A 46 10.50 6.62 -6.22
C ALA A 46 11.93 7.18 -6.37
N TYR A 47 12.62 7.47 -5.26
CA TYR A 47 14.02 7.91 -5.26
C TYR A 47 14.94 6.88 -5.92
N THR A 48 14.75 5.61 -5.56
CA THR A 48 15.59 4.52 -6.06
C THR A 48 15.44 4.35 -7.57
N TYR A 49 14.20 4.39 -8.07
CA TYR A 49 13.92 4.33 -9.50
C TYR A 49 14.33 5.58 -10.26
N THR A 50 14.25 6.77 -9.64
CA THR A 50 14.87 7.98 -10.21
C THR A 50 16.36 7.76 -10.38
N GLY A 51 17.09 7.35 -9.33
CA GLY A 51 18.53 7.10 -9.45
C GLY A 51 18.91 6.00 -10.44
N LEU A 52 18.04 5.01 -10.67
CA LEU A 52 18.25 3.96 -11.67
C LEU A 52 17.98 4.40 -13.12
N LEU A 53 16.90 5.16 -13.33
CA LEU A 53 16.29 5.42 -14.63
C LEU A 53 16.43 6.86 -15.12
N GLU A 54 16.90 7.79 -14.29
CA GLU A 54 17.16 9.18 -14.71
C GLU A 54 18.32 9.24 -15.70
N PHE A 55 18.54 10.43 -16.28
CA PHE A 55 19.53 10.64 -17.33
C PHE A 55 20.91 10.09 -16.95
N GLU A 56 21.40 10.36 -15.75
CA GLU A 56 22.72 9.88 -15.27
C GLU A 56 22.68 8.45 -14.70
N GLY A 57 21.49 7.85 -14.62
CA GLY A 57 21.30 6.53 -14.04
C GLY A 57 22.02 5.42 -14.81
N PRO A 58 22.31 4.29 -14.15
CA PRO A 58 23.01 3.15 -14.76
C PRO A 58 22.27 2.59 -15.98
N VAL A 59 20.94 2.62 -16.00
CA VAL A 59 20.14 2.08 -17.11
C VAL A 59 20.30 2.93 -18.37
N GLN A 60 20.10 4.25 -18.27
CA GLN A 60 20.26 5.14 -19.41
C GLN A 60 21.72 5.23 -19.87
N SER A 61 22.67 5.24 -18.93
CA SER A 61 24.10 5.24 -19.24
C SER A 61 24.53 3.98 -20.00
N ALA A 62 24.03 2.81 -19.61
CA ALA A 62 24.26 1.57 -20.35
C ALA A 62 23.61 1.61 -21.75
N LEU A 63 22.39 2.12 -21.88
CA LEU A 63 21.73 2.26 -23.18
C LEU A 63 22.50 3.18 -24.13
N ARG A 64 23.01 4.31 -23.64
CA ARG A 64 23.83 5.25 -24.45
C ARG A 64 25.21 4.73 -24.82
N SER A 65 25.69 3.65 -24.18
CA SER A 65 26.92 2.97 -24.60
C SER A 65 26.71 2.10 -25.85
N VAL A 66 25.45 1.70 -26.13
CA VAL A 66 25.07 0.82 -27.25
C VAL A 66 24.35 1.58 -28.36
N PHE A 67 23.52 2.55 -27.99
CA PHE A 67 22.70 3.35 -28.91
C PHE A 67 23.15 4.81 -28.93
N GLU A 68 22.91 5.50 -30.04
CA GLU A 68 23.19 6.94 -30.13
C GLU A 68 22.38 7.74 -29.10
N THR A 69 23.04 8.68 -28.43
CA THR A 69 22.46 9.52 -27.37
C THR A 69 21.14 10.20 -27.75
N PRO A 70 20.99 10.81 -28.96
CA PRO A 70 19.74 11.45 -29.34
C PRO A 70 18.59 10.45 -29.41
N MET A 71 18.84 9.23 -29.88
CA MET A 71 17.81 8.19 -29.94
C MET A 71 17.35 7.84 -28.53
N VAL A 72 18.25 7.48 -27.60
CA VAL A 72 17.87 7.10 -26.23
C VAL A 72 17.01 8.17 -25.54
N ASN A 73 17.38 9.45 -25.69
CA ASN A 73 16.63 10.55 -25.07
C ASN A 73 15.24 10.76 -25.68
N LEU A 74 15.00 10.31 -26.92
CA LEU A 74 13.74 10.48 -27.64
C LEU A 74 12.66 9.46 -27.24
N TRP A 75 13.03 8.21 -26.95
CA TRP A 75 12.06 7.14 -26.63
C TRP A 75 12.03 6.75 -25.14
N PHE A 76 13.04 7.09 -24.35
CA PHE A 76 13.04 6.74 -22.93
C PHE A 76 12.06 7.63 -22.16
N PRO A 77 11.10 7.06 -21.41
CA PRO A 77 10.05 7.83 -20.75
C PRO A 77 10.59 8.64 -19.57
N GLU A 78 10.02 9.83 -19.36
CA GLU A 78 10.32 10.63 -18.17
C GLU A 78 9.78 9.94 -16.90
N ILE A 79 10.69 9.55 -16.01
CA ILE A 79 10.36 8.83 -14.78
C ILE A 79 9.64 9.71 -13.75
N ARG A 80 10.00 11.00 -13.66
CA ARG A 80 9.39 11.99 -12.77
C ARG A 80 8.10 12.54 -13.38
N SER A 81 7.15 11.64 -13.61
CA SER A 81 5.89 11.94 -14.27
C SER A 81 4.72 11.32 -13.51
N LEU A 82 3.50 11.72 -13.87
CA LEU A 82 2.28 11.08 -13.34
C LEU A 82 2.27 9.57 -13.63
N GLY A 83 2.74 9.16 -14.82
CA GLY A 83 2.84 7.75 -15.20
C GLY A 83 3.86 7.00 -14.33
N GLY A 84 5.03 7.60 -14.10
CA GLY A 84 6.02 7.07 -13.16
C GLY A 84 5.44 6.88 -11.76
N ALA A 85 4.76 7.90 -11.22
CA ALA A 85 4.13 7.82 -9.90
C ALA A 85 3.11 6.66 -9.83
N VAL A 86 2.28 6.51 -10.87
CA VAL A 86 1.33 5.39 -10.98
C VAL A 86 2.03 4.03 -10.91
N VAL A 87 3.15 3.86 -11.62
CA VAL A 87 3.91 2.59 -11.60
C VAL A 87 4.50 2.35 -10.22
N MET A 88 5.15 3.34 -9.60
CA MET A 88 5.76 3.22 -8.28
C MET A 88 4.73 2.83 -7.21
N PHE A 89 3.59 3.53 -7.18
CA PHE A 89 2.48 3.18 -6.28
C PHE A 89 1.94 1.78 -6.55
N SER A 90 1.76 1.40 -7.81
CA SER A 90 1.24 0.07 -8.16
C SER A 90 2.17 -1.04 -7.68
N LEU A 91 3.49 -0.87 -7.82
CA LEU A 91 4.49 -1.85 -7.40
C LEU A 91 4.54 -2.06 -5.89
N VAL A 92 4.26 -1.01 -5.09
CA VAL A 92 4.32 -1.06 -3.62
C VAL A 92 2.97 -1.39 -3.00
N LEU A 93 1.86 -0.97 -3.61
CA LEU A 93 0.53 -1.03 -3.02
C LEU A 93 -0.34 -2.20 -3.53
N TYR A 94 0.06 -2.91 -4.59
CA TYR A 94 -0.62 -4.15 -4.98
C TYR A 94 -0.71 -5.22 -3.87
N PRO A 95 0.22 -5.34 -2.88
CA PRO A 95 0.14 -6.36 -1.84
C PRO A 95 -1.15 -6.28 -1.00
N TYR A 96 -1.75 -5.09 -0.84
CA TYR A 96 -3.06 -4.93 -0.19
C TYR A 96 -4.17 -5.69 -0.94
N VAL A 97 -4.19 -5.56 -2.26
CA VAL A 97 -5.12 -6.31 -3.13
C VAL A 97 -4.79 -7.80 -3.10
N TYR A 98 -3.50 -8.15 -3.22
CA TYR A 98 -3.03 -9.53 -3.20
C TYR A 98 -3.47 -10.28 -1.93
N LEU A 99 -3.24 -9.69 -0.75
CA LEU A 99 -3.50 -10.33 0.54
C LEU A 99 -4.99 -10.68 0.71
N LEU A 100 -5.87 -9.72 0.42
CA LEU A 100 -7.32 -9.90 0.56
C LEU A 100 -7.90 -10.76 -0.57
N ALA A 101 -7.41 -10.63 -1.80
CA ALA A 101 -7.81 -11.51 -2.90
C ALA A 101 -7.38 -12.95 -2.65
N ARG A 102 -6.14 -13.18 -2.16
CA ARG A 102 -5.61 -14.52 -1.89
C ARG A 102 -6.41 -15.23 -0.81
N THR A 103 -6.70 -14.55 0.30
CA THR A 103 -7.53 -15.12 1.36
C THR A 103 -8.93 -15.46 0.86
N SER A 104 -9.53 -14.61 0.03
CA SER A 104 -10.81 -14.92 -0.60
C SER A 104 -10.73 -16.13 -1.54
N PHE A 105 -9.77 -16.18 -2.45
CA PHE A 105 -9.61 -17.31 -3.37
C PHE A 105 -9.30 -18.62 -2.66
N ALA A 106 -8.45 -18.58 -1.62
CA ALA A 106 -8.13 -19.76 -0.82
C ALA A 106 -9.34 -20.30 -0.02
N ASN A 107 -10.24 -19.41 0.41
CA ASN A 107 -11.45 -19.78 1.16
C ASN A 107 -12.64 -20.15 0.25
N GLN A 108 -12.51 -20.03 -1.08
CA GLN A 108 -13.56 -20.45 -2.00
C GLN A 108 -13.66 -21.98 -2.03
N SER A 109 -14.87 -22.51 -1.89
CA SER A 109 -15.09 -23.95 -1.96
C SER A 109 -14.71 -24.50 -3.33
N GLN A 110 -13.83 -25.50 -3.35
CA GLN A 110 -13.50 -26.24 -4.57
C GLN A 110 -14.75 -26.91 -5.17
N SER A 111 -15.81 -27.18 -4.40
CA SER A 111 -17.07 -27.71 -4.96
C SER A 111 -17.68 -26.77 -6.01
N VAL A 112 -17.59 -25.45 -5.81
CA VAL A 112 -18.05 -24.45 -6.76
C VAL A 112 -17.17 -24.45 -8.02
N MET A 113 -15.86 -24.62 -7.83
CA MET A 113 -14.88 -24.73 -8.92
C MET A 113 -15.08 -26.01 -9.75
N HIS A 114 -15.32 -27.15 -9.10
CA HIS A 114 -15.60 -28.43 -9.74
C HIS A 114 -16.97 -28.44 -10.44
N ALA A 115 -18.00 -27.86 -9.83
CA ALA A 115 -19.32 -27.70 -10.46
C ALA A 115 -19.23 -26.85 -11.74
N SER A 116 -18.47 -25.75 -11.70
CA SER A 116 -18.19 -24.94 -12.90
C SER A 116 -17.53 -25.77 -14.01
N ARG A 117 -16.51 -26.58 -13.67
CA ARG A 117 -15.83 -27.46 -14.63
C ARG A 117 -16.75 -28.58 -15.15
N ALA A 118 -17.58 -29.17 -14.29
CA ALA A 118 -18.56 -30.20 -14.68
C ALA A 118 -19.63 -29.66 -15.64
N LEU A 119 -19.99 -28.38 -15.52
CA LEU A 119 -20.85 -27.66 -16.47
C LEU A 119 -20.12 -27.21 -17.75
N GLY A 120 -18.92 -27.74 -18.01
CA GLY A 120 -18.13 -27.46 -19.22
C GLY A 120 -17.41 -26.11 -19.22
N ALA A 121 -17.29 -25.43 -18.08
CA ALA A 121 -16.51 -24.19 -18.01
C ALA A 121 -15.02 -24.49 -17.84
N GLY A 122 -14.21 -24.06 -18.81
CA GLY A 122 -12.76 -24.08 -18.70
C GLY A 122 -12.20 -23.16 -17.59
N PRO A 123 -10.88 -23.18 -17.36
CA PRO A 123 -10.22 -22.42 -16.30
C PRO A 123 -10.47 -20.91 -16.39
N TYR A 124 -10.40 -20.33 -17.60
CA TYR A 124 -10.66 -18.91 -17.82
C TYR A 124 -12.11 -18.52 -17.52
N LYS A 125 -13.07 -19.31 -18.00
CA LYS A 125 -14.51 -19.06 -17.77
C LYS A 125 -14.84 -19.18 -16.28
N THR A 126 -14.25 -20.17 -15.60
CA THR A 126 -14.40 -20.34 -14.15
C THR A 126 -13.81 -19.14 -13.39
N PHE A 127 -12.63 -18.64 -13.78
CA PHE A 127 -12.05 -17.45 -13.17
C PHE A 127 -12.96 -16.23 -13.29
N PHE A 128 -13.35 -15.84 -14.52
CA PHE A 128 -14.10 -14.60 -14.74
C PHE A 128 -15.57 -14.66 -14.30
N LYS A 129 -16.23 -15.83 -14.40
CA LYS A 129 -17.67 -15.96 -14.09
C LYS A 129 -17.97 -16.42 -12.67
N VAL A 130 -17.00 -17.04 -11.98
CA VAL A 130 -17.22 -17.64 -10.66
C VAL A 130 -16.27 -17.03 -9.64
N ALA A 131 -14.97 -17.28 -9.78
CA ALA A 131 -14.02 -16.94 -8.73
C ALA A 131 -13.86 -15.43 -8.53
N LEU A 132 -13.73 -14.67 -9.62
CA LEU A 132 -13.54 -13.23 -9.57
C LEU A 132 -14.77 -12.51 -8.98
N PRO A 133 -16.02 -12.77 -9.41
CA PRO A 133 -17.22 -12.21 -8.78
C PRO A 133 -17.34 -12.50 -7.29
N ILE A 134 -17.01 -13.71 -6.84
CA ILE A 134 -17.03 -14.08 -5.42
C ILE A 134 -15.95 -13.30 -4.64
N ALA A 135 -14.78 -13.08 -5.23
CA ALA A 135 -13.69 -12.33 -4.60
C ALA A 135 -13.83 -10.81 -4.64
N ARG A 136 -14.80 -10.25 -5.38
CA ARG A 136 -14.97 -8.79 -5.57
C ARG A 136 -14.98 -7.99 -4.26
N PRO A 137 -15.70 -8.38 -3.20
CA PRO A 137 -15.73 -7.58 -1.97
C PRO A 137 -14.34 -7.48 -1.30
N ALA A 138 -13.57 -8.58 -1.31
CA ALA A 138 -12.22 -8.61 -0.76
C ALA A 138 -11.22 -7.81 -1.61
N ILE A 139 -11.34 -7.91 -2.94
CA ILE A 139 -10.54 -7.12 -3.89
C ILE A 139 -10.81 -5.62 -3.71
N ILE A 140 -12.08 -5.21 -3.59
CA ILE A 140 -12.46 -3.81 -3.37
C ILE A 140 -11.92 -3.31 -2.03
N ALA A 141 -12.00 -4.11 -0.96
CA ALA A 141 -11.43 -3.74 0.32
C ALA A 141 -9.92 -3.49 0.22
N GLY A 142 -9.18 -4.36 -0.47
CA GLY A 142 -7.72 -4.22 -0.63
C GLY A 142 -7.36 -3.03 -1.50
N LEU A 143 -8.15 -2.79 -2.55
CA LEU A 143 -8.01 -1.63 -3.42
C LEU A 143 -8.28 -0.33 -2.65
N THR A 144 -9.29 -0.28 -1.78
CA THR A 144 -9.57 0.92 -0.99
C THR A 144 -8.40 1.27 -0.09
N LEU A 145 -7.79 0.28 0.58
CA LEU A 145 -6.59 0.50 1.41
C LEU A 145 -5.45 1.08 0.57
N ALA A 146 -5.16 0.48 -0.59
CA ALA A 146 -4.14 1.00 -1.52
C ALA A 146 -4.44 2.44 -1.98
N LEU A 147 -5.71 2.79 -2.23
CA LEU A 147 -6.10 4.14 -2.64
C LEU A 147 -6.03 5.15 -1.50
N MET A 148 -6.29 4.74 -0.25
CA MET A 148 -6.08 5.58 0.93
C MET A 148 -4.59 5.91 1.11
N GLU A 149 -3.71 4.91 1.00
CA GLU A 149 -2.25 5.12 1.02
C GLU A 149 -1.79 6.05 -0.11
N THR A 150 -2.33 5.86 -1.33
CA THR A 150 -2.01 6.73 -2.48
C THR A 150 -2.44 8.19 -2.24
N LEU A 151 -3.58 8.40 -1.60
CA LEU A 151 -4.08 9.74 -1.28
C LEU A 151 -3.26 10.39 -0.16
N ALA A 152 -2.84 9.61 0.82
CA ALA A 152 -2.08 10.09 1.96
C ALA A 152 -0.59 10.33 1.65
N ASP A 153 -0.05 9.74 0.58
CA ASP A 153 1.36 9.89 0.22
C ASP A 153 1.69 11.33 -0.18
N PHE A 154 2.72 11.86 0.47
CA PHE A 154 3.32 13.16 0.17
C PHE A 154 4.65 13.00 -0.56
N GLY A 155 5.53 12.10 -0.09
CA GLY A 155 6.92 12.05 -0.54
C GLY A 155 7.09 11.66 -2.00
N THR A 156 6.36 10.66 -2.49
CA THR A 156 6.45 10.19 -3.89
C THR A 156 5.98 11.27 -4.85
N VAL A 157 4.81 11.83 -4.57
CA VAL A 157 4.18 12.83 -5.44
C VAL A 157 4.92 14.16 -5.39
N GLN A 158 5.49 14.55 -4.25
CA GLN A 158 6.36 15.72 -4.14
C GLN A 158 7.64 15.52 -4.96
N HIS A 159 8.32 14.37 -4.80
CA HIS A 159 9.55 14.07 -5.51
C HIS A 159 9.35 14.07 -7.03
N PHE A 160 8.25 13.49 -7.52
CA PHE A 160 7.92 13.48 -8.95
C PHE A 160 7.23 14.76 -9.43
N GLY A 161 7.02 15.77 -8.57
CA GLY A 161 6.41 17.04 -8.94
C GLY A 161 4.93 16.93 -9.35
N VAL A 162 4.22 15.88 -8.92
CA VAL A 162 2.82 15.64 -9.26
C VAL A 162 1.92 16.47 -8.34
N PRO A 163 1.10 17.40 -8.89
CA PRO A 163 0.21 18.21 -8.07
C PRO A 163 -0.96 17.37 -7.53
N THR A 164 -1.00 17.21 -6.22
CA THR A 164 -2.05 16.49 -5.48
C THR A 164 -2.57 17.33 -4.31
N PHE A 165 -3.71 16.95 -3.74
CA PHE A 165 -4.24 17.59 -2.52
C PHE A 165 -3.21 17.63 -1.40
N THR A 166 -2.50 16.52 -1.17
CA THR A 166 -1.46 16.40 -0.14
C THR A 166 -0.31 17.39 -0.35
N THR A 167 0.18 17.52 -1.60
CA THR A 167 1.19 18.55 -1.92
C THR A 167 0.64 19.98 -1.82
N GLY A 168 -0.64 20.18 -2.15
CA GLY A 168 -1.32 21.46 -2.04
C GLY A 168 -1.42 21.93 -0.59
N ILE A 169 -1.89 21.05 0.30
CA ILE A 169 -1.96 21.30 1.76
C ILE A 169 -0.59 21.71 2.29
N TYR A 170 0.47 20.98 1.92
CA TYR A 170 1.81 21.29 2.39
C TYR A 170 2.32 22.64 1.85
N ARG A 171 2.08 22.94 0.56
CA ARG A 171 2.47 24.21 -0.07
C ARG A 171 1.74 25.40 0.53
N THR A 172 0.44 25.29 0.80
CA THR A 172 -0.34 26.39 1.41
C THR A 172 0.07 26.62 2.86
N TRP A 173 0.38 25.55 3.58
CA TRP A 173 0.79 25.64 4.97
C TRP A 173 2.20 26.19 5.14
N THR A 174 3.19 25.57 4.50
CA THR A 174 4.61 25.90 4.70
C THR A 174 5.13 26.97 3.74
N GLY A 175 4.55 27.09 2.56
CA GLY A 175 4.97 28.06 1.54
C GLY A 175 4.26 29.40 1.68
N PHE A 176 2.94 29.40 1.85
CA PHE A 176 2.14 30.64 1.90
C PHE A 176 1.75 31.07 3.32
N GLY A 177 1.87 30.20 4.33
CA GLY A 177 1.41 30.48 5.70
C GLY A 177 -0.12 30.63 5.80
N ASP A 178 -0.87 30.22 4.79
CA ASP A 178 -2.33 30.36 4.74
C ASP A 178 -3.00 29.15 5.41
N THR A 179 -3.25 29.28 6.70
CA THR A 179 -3.92 28.26 7.52
C THR A 179 -5.36 28.01 7.08
N THR A 180 -6.04 29.01 6.51
CA THR A 180 -7.43 28.90 6.08
C THR A 180 -7.54 28.01 4.85
N THR A 181 -6.73 28.29 3.81
CA THR A 181 -6.70 27.46 2.60
C THR A 181 -6.19 26.05 2.92
N THR A 182 -5.20 25.92 3.81
CA THR A 182 -4.73 24.61 4.30
C THR A 182 -5.85 23.80 4.96
N ALA A 183 -6.67 24.43 5.82
CA ALA A 183 -7.81 23.76 6.45
C ALA A 183 -8.86 23.33 5.42
N GLN A 184 -9.19 24.20 4.44
CA GLN A 184 -10.14 23.89 3.36
C GLN A 184 -9.70 22.68 2.53
N LEU A 185 -8.43 22.64 2.11
CA LEU A 185 -7.88 21.51 1.37
C LEU A 185 -7.86 20.22 2.20
N SER A 186 -7.56 20.33 3.50
CA SER A 186 -7.56 19.19 4.43
C SER A 186 -8.96 18.59 4.62
N ILE A 187 -9.99 19.44 4.75
CA ILE A 187 -11.39 19.01 4.83
C ILE A 187 -11.82 18.31 3.54
N LEU A 188 -11.48 18.88 2.37
CA LEU A 188 -11.75 18.26 1.07
C LEU A 188 -11.12 16.87 0.95
N LEU A 189 -9.85 16.73 1.35
CA LEU A 189 -9.16 15.43 1.35
C LEU A 189 -9.83 14.44 2.31
N LEU A 190 -10.26 14.90 3.49
CA LEU A 190 -11.00 14.08 4.47
C LEU A 190 -12.36 13.61 3.93
N VAL A 191 -13.06 14.44 3.16
CA VAL A 191 -14.30 14.02 2.47
C VAL A 191 -14.01 12.90 1.48
N PHE A 192 -12.97 13.01 0.65
CA PHE A 192 -12.58 11.95 -0.30
C PHE A 192 -12.26 10.63 0.40
N VAL A 193 -11.47 10.69 1.47
CA VAL A 193 -11.12 9.52 2.30
C VAL A 193 -12.37 8.90 2.91
N THR A 194 -13.28 9.72 3.45
CA THR A 194 -14.52 9.25 4.07
C THR A 194 -15.43 8.55 3.05
N VAL A 195 -15.52 9.08 1.83
CA VAL A 195 -16.26 8.45 0.72
C VAL A 195 -15.64 7.10 0.36
N LEU A 196 -14.32 7.00 0.22
CA LEU A 196 -13.65 5.73 -0.04
C LEU A 196 -13.91 4.71 1.07
N MET A 197 -13.86 5.15 2.33
CA MET A 197 -14.14 4.29 3.48
C MET A 197 -15.60 3.82 3.48
N ALA A 198 -16.55 4.69 3.15
CA ALA A 198 -17.96 4.33 3.05
C ALA A 198 -18.21 3.28 1.95
N VAL A 199 -17.55 3.43 0.79
CA VAL A 199 -17.59 2.45 -0.31
C VAL A 199 -17.05 1.09 0.13
N GLU A 200 -15.95 1.08 0.89
CA GLU A 200 -15.37 -0.15 1.43
C GLU A 200 -16.31 -0.85 2.43
N LEU A 201 -16.86 -0.09 3.37
CA LEU A 201 -17.79 -0.61 4.38
C LEU A 201 -19.07 -1.16 3.74
N TRP A 202 -19.56 -0.51 2.69
CA TRP A 202 -20.72 -0.97 1.93
C TRP A 202 -20.41 -2.26 1.15
N SER A 203 -19.24 -2.34 0.51
CA SER A 203 -18.78 -3.53 -0.21
C SER A 203 -18.65 -4.74 0.71
N ARG A 204 -18.14 -4.56 1.94
CA ARG A 204 -18.05 -5.63 2.95
C ARG A 204 -19.42 -6.17 3.39
N LYS A 205 -20.45 -5.33 3.48
CA LYS A 205 -21.81 -5.79 3.84
C LYS A 205 -22.44 -6.69 2.77
N GLN A 206 -22.03 -6.53 1.51
CA GLN A 206 -22.46 -7.37 0.39
C GLN A 206 -21.66 -8.69 0.32
N ALA A 207 -20.56 -8.81 1.06
CA ALA A 207 -19.86 -10.07 1.25
C ALA A 207 -20.69 -10.98 2.16
N LYS A 208 -21.73 -11.60 1.59
CA LYS A 208 -22.26 -12.84 2.17
C LYS A 208 -21.13 -13.85 2.09
N TYR A 209 -20.37 -13.97 3.18
CA TYR A 209 -19.43 -15.07 3.34
C TYR A 209 -20.23 -16.34 3.13
N PHE A 210 -20.07 -16.96 1.96
CA PHE A 210 -20.41 -18.36 1.79
C PHE A 210 -19.39 -19.13 2.61
N THR A 211 -19.51 -19.03 3.93
CA THR A 211 -18.86 -19.89 4.90
C THR A 211 -19.55 -21.23 4.73
N GLY A 212 -19.15 -21.96 3.68
CA GLY A 212 -19.43 -23.38 3.58
C GLY A 212 -18.86 -24.01 4.85
N ASN A 213 -19.76 -24.46 5.72
CA ASN A 213 -19.44 -25.21 6.91
C ASN A 213 -18.39 -26.28 6.57
N ASN A 214 -17.29 -26.29 7.32
CA ASN A 214 -16.30 -27.35 7.47
C ASN A 214 -16.30 -28.48 6.43
N GLN A 215 -15.26 -28.52 5.61
CA GLN A 215 -14.29 -29.61 5.73
C GLN A 215 -12.96 -29.11 5.17
N ALA A 216 -11.95 -29.10 6.03
CA ALA A 216 -10.55 -29.22 5.63
C ALA A 216 -10.38 -30.57 4.93
N LEU A 217 -10.90 -30.68 3.72
CA LEU A 217 -10.35 -31.64 2.80
C LEU A 217 -8.93 -31.13 2.55
N ASN A 218 -7.93 -31.84 3.09
CA ASN A 218 -6.54 -31.66 2.75
C ASN A 218 -6.43 -31.78 1.23
N HIS A 219 -6.42 -30.64 0.56
CA HIS A 219 -6.59 -30.60 -0.88
C HIS A 219 -5.24 -30.34 -1.54
N LEU A 220 -4.82 -31.32 -2.33
CA LEU A 220 -3.68 -31.21 -3.22
C LEU A 220 -4.03 -30.25 -4.35
N LEU A 221 -3.32 -29.13 -4.40
CA LEU A 221 -3.46 -28.17 -5.49
C LEU A 221 -2.89 -28.79 -6.78
N PRO A 222 -3.50 -28.53 -7.95
CA PRO A 222 -2.98 -29.03 -9.21
C PRO A 222 -1.57 -28.50 -9.45
N THR A 223 -0.63 -29.40 -9.70
CA THR A 223 0.77 -29.08 -10.00
C THR A 223 0.91 -28.64 -11.45
N LEU A 224 1.37 -27.42 -11.67
CA LEU A 224 1.76 -26.94 -13.00
C LEU A 224 3.17 -27.45 -13.33
N MET A 225 3.38 -27.87 -14.57
CA MET A 225 4.68 -28.34 -15.08
C MET A 225 5.09 -27.58 -16.34
N GLY A 226 6.41 -27.52 -16.60
CA GLY A 226 6.99 -26.93 -17.80
C GLY A 226 6.65 -25.44 -17.99
N ARG A 227 6.18 -25.07 -19.18
CA ARG A 227 5.88 -23.67 -19.56
C ARG A 227 4.84 -23.00 -18.66
N GLN A 228 3.84 -23.75 -18.17
CA GLN A 228 2.81 -23.19 -17.30
C GLN A 228 3.34 -22.86 -15.91
N ALA A 229 4.25 -23.68 -15.38
CA ALA A 229 4.94 -23.40 -14.13
C ALA A 229 5.84 -22.16 -14.25
N LEU A 230 6.52 -22.00 -15.39
CA LEU A 230 7.33 -20.81 -15.66
C LEU A 230 6.47 -19.54 -15.73
N LEU A 231 5.33 -19.58 -16.41
CA LEU A 231 4.40 -18.44 -16.45
C LEU A 231 3.85 -18.09 -15.07
N ALA A 232 3.49 -19.09 -14.27
CA ALA A 232 3.04 -18.87 -12.89
C ALA A 232 4.15 -18.23 -12.04
N PHE A 233 5.38 -18.72 -12.19
CA PHE A 233 6.56 -18.14 -11.53
C PHE A 233 6.78 -16.69 -11.96
N THR A 234 6.79 -16.39 -13.27
CA THR A 234 7.06 -15.03 -13.75
C THR A 234 5.99 -14.04 -13.34
N VAL A 235 4.71 -14.41 -13.39
CA VAL A 235 3.60 -13.56 -12.92
C VAL A 235 3.76 -13.17 -11.45
N CYS A 236 4.24 -14.09 -10.60
CA CYS A 236 4.46 -13.81 -9.17
C CYS A 236 5.82 -13.14 -8.90
N PHE A 237 6.84 -13.46 -9.69
CA PHE A 237 8.20 -12.96 -9.48
C PHE A 237 8.37 -11.53 -9.96
N VAL A 238 7.74 -11.14 -11.08
CA VAL A 238 7.84 -9.78 -11.65
C VAL A 238 7.44 -8.69 -10.64
N PRO A 239 6.29 -8.77 -9.95
CA PRO A 239 5.92 -7.78 -8.94
C PRO A 239 6.93 -7.69 -7.77
N ILE A 240 7.53 -8.82 -7.36
CA ILE A 240 8.56 -8.84 -6.31
C ILE A 240 9.87 -8.24 -6.82
N LEU A 241 10.24 -8.58 -8.05
CA LEU A 241 11.49 -8.13 -8.67
C LEU A 241 11.53 -6.60 -8.74
N PHE A 242 10.47 -5.99 -9.27
CA PHE A 242 10.39 -4.54 -9.43
C PHE A 242 9.93 -3.83 -8.15
N GLY A 243 9.05 -4.44 -7.36
CA GLY A 243 8.53 -3.83 -6.13
C GLY A 243 9.43 -3.96 -4.90
N PHE A 244 10.46 -4.80 -4.92
CA PHE A 244 11.33 -5.00 -3.75
C PHE A 244 12.77 -5.30 -4.12
N VAL A 245 13.04 -6.34 -4.92
CA VAL A 245 14.41 -6.83 -5.13
C VAL A 245 15.29 -5.80 -5.80
N MET A 246 14.84 -5.22 -6.92
CA MET A 246 15.62 -4.23 -7.67
C MET A 246 15.88 -2.96 -6.83
N PRO A 247 14.88 -2.35 -6.17
CA PRO A 247 15.14 -1.25 -5.25
C PRO A 247 16.05 -1.62 -4.08
N ALA A 248 15.87 -2.80 -3.47
CA ALA A 248 16.67 -3.24 -2.32
C ALA A 248 18.14 -3.40 -2.70
N LEU A 249 18.41 -3.99 -3.87
CA LEU A 249 19.77 -4.13 -4.39
C LEU A 249 20.42 -2.77 -4.67
N GLN A 250 19.66 -1.83 -5.22
CA GLN A 250 20.18 -0.49 -5.48
C GLN A 250 20.47 0.28 -4.17
N LEU A 251 19.58 0.21 -3.19
CA LEU A 251 19.80 0.80 -1.86
C LEU A 251 21.00 0.16 -1.17
N LEU A 252 21.16 -1.16 -1.28
CA LEU A 252 22.32 -1.87 -0.75
C LEU A 252 23.62 -1.39 -1.41
N ASN A 253 23.60 -1.23 -2.74
CA ASN A 253 24.74 -0.71 -3.49
C ASN A 253 25.12 0.71 -3.03
N TRP A 254 24.16 1.62 -2.91
CA TRP A 254 24.40 2.96 -2.36
C TRP A 254 24.90 2.93 -0.92
N SER A 255 24.31 2.07 -0.09
CA SER A 255 24.71 1.91 1.31
C SER A 255 26.17 1.46 1.43
N ILE A 256 26.62 0.50 0.60
CA ILE A 256 28.01 0.02 0.62
C ILE A 256 28.99 1.14 0.23
N ASN A 257 28.64 1.95 -0.78
CA ASN A 257 29.52 3.03 -1.26
C ASN A 257 29.72 4.16 -0.25
N VAL A 258 28.78 4.34 0.66
CA VAL A 258 28.74 5.44 1.63
C VAL A 258 29.02 4.96 3.07
N ALA A 259 29.10 3.64 3.26
CA ALA A 259 29.29 3.01 4.57
C ALA A 259 30.55 3.48 5.31
N SER A 260 31.63 3.77 4.61
CA SER A 260 32.89 4.21 5.22
C SER A 260 32.82 5.61 5.83
N THR A 261 31.91 6.46 5.36
CA THR A 261 31.78 7.86 5.79
C THR A 261 30.58 8.09 6.71
N GLU A 262 29.46 7.40 6.46
CA GLU A 262 28.20 7.67 7.17
C GLU A 262 27.89 6.70 8.31
N LEU A 263 28.60 5.57 8.47
CA LEU A 263 28.41 4.66 9.62
C LEU A 263 29.14 5.17 10.87
N ASN A 264 28.73 6.33 11.36
CA ASN A 264 29.26 6.97 12.56
C ASN A 264 28.32 6.78 13.77
N SER A 265 28.69 7.35 14.92
CA SER A 265 27.86 7.33 16.14
C SER A 265 26.48 7.97 15.93
N ASP A 266 26.41 9.00 15.09
CA ASP A 266 25.17 9.75 14.84
C ASP A 266 24.19 8.88 14.05
N PHE A 267 24.66 8.09 13.09
CA PHE A 267 23.85 7.09 12.39
C PHE A 267 23.22 6.10 13.37
N PHE A 268 24.01 5.54 14.30
CA PHE A 268 23.47 4.61 15.31
C PHE A 268 22.44 5.28 16.23
N SER A 269 22.65 6.56 16.58
CA SER A 269 21.67 7.35 17.33
C SER A 269 20.37 7.52 16.54
N LEU A 270 20.43 7.87 15.25
CA LEU A 270 19.27 8.01 14.37
C LEU A 270 18.51 6.69 14.20
N VAL A 271 19.23 5.58 14.02
CA VAL A 271 18.64 4.24 13.95
C VAL A 271 17.95 3.89 15.25
N TRP A 272 18.60 4.14 16.40
CA TRP A 272 18.04 3.82 17.71
C TRP A 272 16.81 4.67 18.04
N ASN A 273 16.82 5.97 17.72
CA ASN A 273 15.67 6.85 17.92
C ASN A 273 14.48 6.38 17.08
N SER A 274 14.72 6.03 15.81
CA SER A 274 13.67 5.53 14.92
C SER A 274 13.14 4.16 15.38
N PHE A 275 14.02 3.25 15.77
CA PHE A 275 13.67 1.92 16.25
C PHE A 275 12.90 1.98 17.58
N SER A 276 13.41 2.72 18.57
CA SER A 276 12.77 2.84 19.89
C SER A 276 11.40 3.49 19.79
N LEU A 277 11.25 4.55 18.99
CA LEU A 277 9.96 5.19 18.74
C LEU A 277 8.96 4.22 18.11
N ALA A 278 9.37 3.48 17.07
CA ALA A 278 8.52 2.49 16.43
C ALA A 278 8.14 1.35 17.38
N PHE A 279 9.10 0.86 18.19
CA PHE A 279 8.91 -0.23 19.14
C PHE A 279 7.92 0.13 20.25
N ILE A 280 8.11 1.30 20.89
CA ILE A 280 7.21 1.77 21.96
C ILE A 280 5.81 2.00 21.40
N THR A 281 5.70 2.64 20.23
CA THR A 281 4.40 2.88 19.57
C THR A 281 3.69 1.58 19.23
N ALA A 282 4.41 0.59 18.70
CA ALA A 282 3.86 -0.73 18.39
C ALA A 282 3.36 -1.43 19.66
N LEU A 283 4.14 -1.40 20.74
CA LEU A 283 3.77 -2.03 22.01
C LEU A 283 2.49 -1.42 22.60
N ILE A 284 2.38 -0.09 22.61
CA ILE A 284 1.18 0.62 23.08
C ILE A 284 -0.02 0.29 22.19
N THR A 285 0.15 0.37 20.88
CA THR A 285 -0.93 0.16 19.90
C THR A 285 -1.47 -1.27 19.98
N ILE A 286 -0.59 -2.27 20.03
CA ILE A 286 -0.98 -3.69 20.15
C ILE A 286 -1.68 -3.92 21.49
N SER A 287 -1.19 -3.35 22.59
CA SER A 287 -1.82 -3.49 23.91
C SER A 287 -3.25 -2.94 23.93
N LEU A 288 -3.45 -1.73 23.39
CA LEU A 288 -4.77 -1.11 23.26
C LEU A 288 -5.68 -1.91 22.32
N ALA A 289 -5.17 -2.37 21.18
CA ALA A 289 -5.94 -3.17 20.23
C ALA A 289 -6.39 -4.50 20.86
N LEU A 290 -5.50 -5.20 21.56
CA LEU A 290 -5.83 -6.42 22.29
C LEU A 290 -6.88 -6.17 23.37
N PHE A 291 -6.77 -5.07 24.11
CA PHE A 291 -7.76 -4.69 25.12
C PHE A 291 -9.15 -4.47 24.49
N PHE A 292 -9.25 -3.65 23.43
CA PHE A 292 -10.51 -3.39 22.75
C PHE A 292 -11.12 -4.66 22.14
N LEU A 293 -10.30 -5.51 21.51
CA LEU A 293 -10.76 -6.77 20.93
C LEU A 293 -11.19 -7.78 22.00
N TYR A 294 -10.51 -7.82 23.15
CA TYR A 294 -10.88 -8.66 24.28
C TYR A 294 -12.22 -8.23 24.89
N VAL A 295 -12.41 -6.93 25.12
CA VAL A 295 -13.69 -6.39 25.63
C VAL A 295 -14.83 -6.69 24.65
N LYS A 296 -14.62 -6.47 23.35
CA LYS A 296 -15.59 -6.81 22.30
C LYS A 296 -15.92 -8.31 22.24
N ARG A 297 -14.96 -9.18 22.56
CA ARG A 297 -15.18 -10.62 22.60
C ARG A 297 -16.08 -11.05 23.75
N ILE A 298 -16.02 -10.36 24.90
CA ILE A 298 -16.78 -10.70 26.10
C ILE A 298 -18.15 -10.02 26.11
N GLN A 299 -18.21 -8.75 25.71
CA GLN A 299 -19.43 -7.95 25.74
C GLN A 299 -19.77 -7.44 24.34
N THR A 300 -20.94 -7.83 23.83
CA THR A 300 -21.50 -7.31 22.58
C THR A 300 -22.44 -6.16 22.89
N SER A 301 -21.92 -4.93 22.92
CA SER A 301 -22.69 -3.69 23.05
C SER A 301 -22.40 -2.76 21.88
N HIS A 302 -23.42 -2.00 21.43
CA HIS A 302 -23.26 -0.99 20.38
C HIS A 302 -22.21 0.07 20.72
N VAL A 303 -22.01 0.38 22.01
CA VAL A 303 -20.98 1.32 22.45
C VAL A 303 -19.58 0.77 22.13
N ILE A 304 -19.33 -0.50 22.49
CA ILE A 304 -18.04 -1.16 22.25
C ILE A 304 -17.76 -1.29 20.76
N ASP A 305 -18.77 -1.67 19.97
CA ASP A 305 -18.64 -1.76 18.51
C ASP A 305 -18.31 -0.42 17.86
N ASN A 306 -18.96 0.66 18.32
CA ASN A 306 -18.65 2.01 17.84
C ASN A 306 -17.25 2.46 18.29
N SER A 307 -16.83 2.20 19.53
CA SER A 307 -15.48 2.53 20.00
C SER A 307 -14.40 1.82 19.19
N VAL A 308 -14.54 0.52 18.93
CA VAL A 308 -13.62 -0.25 18.09
C VAL A 308 -13.58 0.32 16.66
N ARG A 309 -14.75 0.66 16.10
CA ARG A 309 -14.83 1.27 14.77
C ARG A 309 -14.15 2.64 14.74
N MET A 310 -14.37 3.49 15.75
CA MET A 310 -13.74 4.81 15.86
C MET A 310 -12.22 4.70 15.99
N ALA A 311 -11.72 3.76 16.80
CA ALA A 311 -10.29 3.49 16.90
C ALA A 311 -9.68 3.10 15.54
N GLY A 312 -10.42 2.35 14.72
CA GLY A 312 -10.01 1.99 13.36
C GLY A 312 -10.06 3.14 12.34
N LEU A 313 -10.81 4.22 12.59
CA LEU A 313 -10.89 5.37 11.67
C LEU A 313 -9.55 6.09 11.51
N GLY A 314 -8.69 6.04 12.53
CA GLY A 314 -7.38 6.71 12.50
C GLY A 314 -6.48 6.26 11.34
N TYR A 315 -6.62 5.00 10.89
CA TYR A 315 -5.88 4.49 9.73
C TYR A 315 -6.27 5.20 8.42
N ALA A 316 -7.52 5.66 8.30
CA ALA A 316 -7.98 6.29 7.08
C ALA A 316 -7.49 7.74 6.94
N ILE A 317 -7.17 8.43 8.04
CA ILE A 317 -6.89 9.86 8.04
C ILE A 317 -5.44 10.11 7.58
N PRO A 318 -5.20 10.87 6.50
CA PRO A 318 -3.86 11.22 6.06
C PRO A 318 -3.08 11.97 7.13
N GLY A 319 -1.79 11.65 7.29
CA GLY A 319 -0.94 12.28 8.31
C GLY A 319 -0.86 13.80 8.19
N THR A 320 -0.89 14.35 6.97
CA THR A 320 -0.96 15.80 6.73
C THR A 320 -2.23 16.43 7.29
N VAL A 321 -3.37 15.74 7.16
CA VAL A 321 -4.66 16.20 7.70
C VAL A 321 -4.62 16.13 9.23
N ILE A 322 -4.05 15.07 9.81
CA ILE A 322 -3.87 14.96 11.27
C ILE A 322 -3.00 16.12 11.78
N ALA A 323 -1.88 16.40 11.11
CA ALA A 323 -0.99 17.50 11.48
C ALA A 323 -1.73 18.84 11.51
N VAL A 324 -2.47 19.18 10.45
CA VAL A 324 -3.27 20.41 10.38
C VAL A 324 -4.37 20.43 11.44
N ALA A 325 -5.08 19.32 11.62
CA ALA A 325 -6.18 19.19 12.57
C ALA A 325 -5.74 19.29 14.03
N VAL A 326 -4.50 18.92 14.35
CA VAL A 326 -3.93 19.05 15.70
C VAL A 326 -3.30 20.43 15.89
N ILE A 327 -2.47 20.88 14.94
CA ILE A 327 -1.67 22.11 15.10
C ILE A 327 -2.56 23.34 15.19
N ILE A 328 -3.62 23.46 14.38
CA ILE A 328 -4.45 24.68 14.39
C ILE A 328 -5.17 24.87 15.74
N PRO A 329 -5.90 23.87 16.29
CA PRO A 329 -6.51 24.01 17.61
C PRO A 329 -5.50 24.15 18.74
N PHE A 330 -4.37 23.44 18.69
CA PHE A 330 -3.33 23.56 19.72
C PHE A 330 -2.69 24.94 19.71
N ALA A 331 -2.38 25.50 18.54
CA ALA A 331 -1.85 26.85 18.44
C ALA A 331 -2.88 27.89 18.93
N TRP A 332 -4.17 27.69 18.65
CA TRP A 332 -5.22 28.55 19.21
C TRP A 332 -5.27 28.46 20.75
N PHE A 333 -5.21 27.25 21.30
CA PHE A 333 -5.19 27.05 22.75
C PHE A 333 -3.95 27.65 23.40
N ASP A 334 -2.77 27.42 22.83
CA ASP A 334 -1.49 27.95 23.32
C ASP A 334 -1.49 29.48 23.32
N ASN A 335 -1.91 30.10 22.21
CA ASN A 335 -1.99 31.57 22.10
C ASN A 335 -3.04 32.17 23.05
N THR A 336 -4.17 31.50 23.27
CA THR A 336 -5.20 31.99 24.21
C THR A 336 -4.76 31.86 25.66
N LEU A 337 -4.07 30.77 26.00
CA LEU A 337 -3.47 30.59 27.31
C LEU A 337 -2.35 31.60 27.56
N ASP A 338 -1.45 31.80 26.58
CA ASP A 338 -0.38 32.82 26.65
C ASP A 338 -0.96 34.22 26.85
N ALA A 339 -1.99 34.60 26.07
CA ALA A 339 -2.67 35.88 26.23
C ALA A 339 -3.29 36.03 27.64
N TRP A 340 -3.97 35.00 28.14
CA TRP A 340 -4.54 35.01 29.49
C TRP A 340 -3.47 35.12 30.58
N MET A 341 -2.33 34.44 30.42
CA MET A 341 -1.22 34.49 31.37
C MET A 341 -0.59 35.89 31.41
N ARG A 342 -0.35 36.51 30.24
CA ARG A 342 0.17 37.88 30.17
C ARG A 342 -0.78 38.94 30.74
N GLU A 343 -2.08 38.68 30.73
CA GLU A 343 -3.08 39.60 31.30
C GLU A 343 -3.26 39.44 32.82
N ASN A 344 -2.96 38.28 33.40
CA ASN A 344 -3.30 37.97 34.80
C ASN A 344 -2.09 37.65 35.70
N LEU A 345 -0.93 37.31 35.14
CA LEU A 345 0.25 36.84 35.88
C LEU A 345 1.50 37.70 35.68
N ASP A 346 1.57 38.49 34.59
CA ASP A 346 2.54 39.57 34.40
C ASP A 346 1.93 40.92 34.82
#